data_AF-A0A5C5XHN5-F1
#
_entry.id   AF-A0A5C5XHN5-F1
#
_cell.length_a   1.000
_cell.length_b   1.000
_cell.length_c   1.000
_cell.angle_alpha   90.00
_cell.angle_beta   90.00
_cell.angle_gamma   90.00
#
_symmetry.space_group_name_H-M   'P 1'
#
loop_
_entity.id
_entity.type
_entity.pdbx_description
1 polymer ?
#
loop_
_entity_poly.entity_id
_entity_poly.type
_entity_poly.pdbx_seq_one_letter_code
_entity_poly.pdbx_strand_id
1 'polypeptide(L)'
;MSGIWVISQISNSDVETLSVSDPEILTQLAIYGISGFVIAYLSSLILVWLLRSRQFDELFTPPWKPLYAADYKSGIRASSVVGWGFFASVLILTAWQFRQTYPAHLPWVDVAISYSQQFWLILLTCLIALAIARFIAGSILSVFQNPSIRRQLELMCPHETQELKKIDSPAVSEQDRLLNLDEDSENDLREESVTESDRLEQDSVERKLPRVESIADTVARLVGLIVYLLVFLPVLMIASEIWGWTVTGSTVGEVWQWLLPFAGLAAVITIGWFALTAAAISVCPAEFRKPVMILTTVSAVILLSVSYNISMAILVTVAVVVICWFSRKELPDVVAGLYLKFQKSLELKTPDGPAVIQNVGLLLTRIQTETRTANVRNRHALQACLSGNTLEESRIITSTTEQ
;
A
#
# COMPACT_ATOMS: atom_id res chain seq x y z
N MET A 1 34.47 -7.64 -1.47
CA MET A 1 35.51 -8.40 -2.23
C MET A 1 36.54 -9.09 -1.33
N SER A 2 36.44 -9.04 0.00
CA SER A 2 37.36 -9.70 0.94
C SER A 2 37.09 -11.19 1.18
N GLY A 3 35.85 -11.68 1.02
CA GLY A 3 35.50 -13.08 1.34
C GLY A 3 36.05 -14.14 0.37
N ILE A 4 36.12 -13.84 -0.93
CA ILE A 4 36.62 -14.80 -1.94
C ILE A 4 38.14 -15.00 -1.81
N TRP A 5 38.85 -13.96 -1.34
CA TRP A 5 40.29 -14.03 -1.09
C TRP A 5 40.65 -14.90 0.13
N VAL A 6 39.78 -14.97 1.14
CA VAL A 6 39.99 -15.82 2.33
C VAL A 6 39.85 -17.31 1.99
N ILE A 7 38.90 -17.67 1.12
CA ILE A 7 38.74 -19.07 0.68
C ILE A 7 39.95 -19.52 -0.17
N SER A 8 40.51 -18.61 -0.97
CA SER A 8 41.71 -18.88 -1.77
C SER A 8 43.00 -19.00 -0.94
N GLN A 9 43.10 -18.31 0.20
CA GLN A 9 44.29 -18.36 1.07
C GLN A 9 44.33 -19.63 1.93
N ILE A 10 43.18 -20.15 2.36
CA ILE A 10 43.10 -21.42 3.12
C ILE A 10 43.50 -22.63 2.25
N SER A 11 43.40 -22.53 0.93
CA SER A 11 43.68 -23.65 0.03
C SER A 11 45.17 -23.98 -0.17
N ASN A 12 46.10 -23.08 0.14
CA ASN A 12 47.49 -23.22 -0.34
C ASN A 12 48.60 -23.26 0.73
N SER A 13 48.35 -22.88 1.99
CA SER A 13 49.43 -22.83 3.00
C SER A 13 49.38 -23.90 4.09
N ASP A 14 48.21 -24.48 4.42
CA ASP A 14 48.07 -25.35 5.60
C ASP A 14 47.50 -26.74 5.29
N VAL A 15 47.48 -27.15 4.01
CA VAL A 15 47.29 -28.57 3.65
C VAL A 15 48.65 -29.29 3.70
N GLU A 16 49.47 -28.99 4.70
CA GLU A 16 50.33 -30.04 5.25
C GLU A 16 49.36 -31.11 5.72
N THR A 17 49.39 -32.24 5.03
CA THR A 17 48.56 -33.40 5.28
C THR A 17 48.52 -33.66 6.79
N LEU A 18 47.43 -33.22 7.44
CA LEU A 18 46.98 -33.75 8.72
C LEU A 18 46.91 -35.24 8.47
N SER A 19 47.98 -35.95 8.80
CA SER A 19 48.05 -37.39 8.69
C SER A 19 47.11 -37.89 9.77
N VAL A 20 45.83 -37.97 9.44
CA VAL A 20 44.82 -38.64 10.25
C VAL A 20 45.11 -40.14 10.13
N SER A 21 46.25 -40.54 10.67
CA SER A 21 46.71 -41.93 10.70
C SER A 21 46.16 -42.66 11.92
N ASP A 22 45.48 -41.94 12.83
CA ASP A 22 44.83 -42.54 13.97
C ASP A 22 43.44 -43.10 13.56
N PRO A 23 43.26 -44.43 13.52
CA PRO A 23 42.00 -45.05 13.14
C PRO A 23 40.87 -44.72 14.12
N GLU A 24 41.17 -44.37 15.38
CA GLU A 24 40.18 -43.98 16.36
C GLU A 24 39.52 -42.65 15.99
N ILE A 25 40.33 -41.66 15.57
CA ILE A 25 39.85 -40.34 15.14
C ILE A 25 38.99 -40.47 13.87
N LEU A 26 39.39 -41.32 12.90
CA LEU A 26 38.59 -41.58 11.70
C LEU A 26 37.24 -42.22 12.03
N THR A 27 37.23 -43.18 12.97
CA THR A 27 36.01 -43.86 13.39
C THR A 27 35.06 -42.88 14.07
N GLN A 28 35.57 -42.04 14.98
CA GLN A 28 34.77 -41.00 15.65
C GLN A 28 34.25 -39.98 14.63
N LEU A 29 35.09 -39.50 13.71
CA LEU A 29 34.67 -38.56 12.68
C LEU A 29 33.53 -39.13 11.82
N ALA A 30 33.60 -40.41 11.45
CA ALA A 30 32.54 -41.09 10.72
C ALA A 30 31.24 -41.20 11.55
N ILE A 31 31.33 -41.57 12.83
CA ILE A 31 30.17 -41.67 13.72
C ILE A 31 29.50 -40.30 13.89
N TYR A 32 30.26 -39.26 14.24
CA TYR A 32 29.72 -37.90 14.41
C TYR A 32 29.20 -37.32 13.08
N GLY A 33 29.90 -37.56 11.97
CA GLY A 33 29.50 -37.11 10.64
C GLY A 33 28.18 -37.73 10.19
N ILE A 34 28.06 -39.06 10.26
CA ILE A 34 26.86 -39.79 9.84
C ILE A 34 25.69 -39.47 10.78
N SER A 35 25.89 -39.57 12.09
CA SER A 35 24.83 -39.28 13.06
C SER A 35 24.36 -37.82 12.99
N GLY A 36 25.30 -36.87 12.88
CA GLY A 36 25.01 -35.45 12.69
C GLY A 36 24.21 -35.19 11.42
N PHE A 37 24.59 -35.82 10.31
CA PHE A 37 23.87 -35.69 9.03
C PHE A 37 22.45 -36.23 9.11
N VAL A 38 22.26 -37.43 9.69
CA VAL A 38 20.93 -38.03 9.86
C VAL A 38 20.05 -37.16 10.76
N ILE A 39 20.58 -36.69 11.90
CA ILE A 39 19.86 -35.82 12.83
C ILE A 39 19.49 -34.49 12.15
N ALA A 40 20.44 -33.84 11.47
CA ALA A 40 20.21 -32.59 10.76
C ALA A 40 19.13 -32.75 9.68
N TYR A 41 19.19 -33.83 8.90
CA TYR A 41 18.23 -34.10 7.82
C TYR A 41 16.81 -34.33 8.36
N LEU A 42 16.65 -35.23 9.33
CA LEU A 42 15.34 -35.55 9.91
C LEU A 42 14.73 -34.35 10.62
N SER A 43 15.52 -33.63 11.41
CA SER A 43 15.06 -32.45 12.13
C SER A 43 14.68 -31.30 11.18
N SER A 44 15.42 -31.10 10.08
CA SER A 44 15.05 -30.16 9.01
C SER A 44 13.75 -30.55 8.31
N LEU A 45 13.54 -31.84 7.98
CA LEU A 45 12.28 -32.31 7.39
C LEU A 45 11.09 -32.07 8.32
N ILE A 46 11.23 -32.38 9.61
CA ILE A 46 10.19 -32.13 10.61
C ILE A 46 9.89 -30.63 10.72
N LEU A 47 10.92 -29.78 10.75
CA LEU A 47 10.75 -28.33 10.80
C LEU A 47 10.03 -27.80 9.56
N VAL A 48 10.44 -28.22 8.36
CA VAL A 48 9.78 -27.82 7.10
C VAL A 48 8.33 -28.27 7.08
N TRP A 49 8.06 -29.51 7.51
CA TRP A 49 6.70 -30.03 7.62
C TRP A 49 5.85 -29.22 8.61
N LEU A 50 6.40 -28.86 9.77
CA LEU A 50 5.73 -28.04 10.79
C LEU A 50 5.45 -26.62 10.27
N LEU A 51 6.42 -25.98 9.61
CA LEU A 51 6.24 -24.66 9.02
C LEU A 51 5.17 -24.67 7.92
N ARG A 52 5.17 -25.71 7.08
CA ARG A 52 4.16 -25.85 6.01
C ARG A 52 2.77 -26.13 6.56
N SER A 53 2.63 -26.96 7.60
CA SER A 53 1.32 -27.23 8.21
C SER A 53 0.71 -25.99 8.88
N ARG A 54 1.55 -25.02 9.27
CA ARG A 54 1.15 -23.72 9.82
C ARG A 54 1.00 -22.62 8.76
N GLN A 55 0.99 -22.97 7.47
CA GLN A 55 0.90 -22.00 6.38
C GLN A 55 1.98 -20.92 6.42
N PHE A 56 3.18 -21.23 6.93
CA PHE A 56 4.27 -20.26 7.08
C PHE A 56 4.63 -19.58 5.76
N ASP A 57 4.61 -20.32 4.64
CA ASP A 57 4.89 -19.78 3.30
C ASP A 57 3.89 -18.68 2.88
N GLU A 58 2.66 -18.72 3.40
CA GLU A 58 1.64 -17.70 3.10
C GLU A 58 2.00 -16.35 3.72
N LEU A 59 2.75 -16.32 4.84
CA LEU A 59 3.23 -15.09 5.46
C LEU A 59 4.21 -14.33 4.55
N PHE A 60 4.99 -15.05 3.74
CA PHE A 60 5.97 -14.50 2.80
C PHE A 60 5.38 -14.21 1.42
N THR A 61 4.11 -14.53 1.22
CA THR A 61 3.45 -14.21 -0.03
C THR A 61 3.19 -12.70 -0.04
N PRO A 62 3.83 -11.95 -0.95
CA PRO A 62 3.70 -10.50 -0.96
C PRO A 62 2.25 -10.09 -1.22
N PRO A 63 1.74 -9.04 -0.55
CA PRO A 63 0.34 -8.65 -0.60
C PRO A 63 -0.09 -8.17 -2.01
N TRP A 64 0.87 -7.81 -2.87
CA TRP A 64 0.56 -7.36 -4.22
C TRP A 64 0.41 -8.48 -5.25
N LYS A 65 0.73 -9.73 -4.89
CA LYS A 65 0.50 -10.84 -5.82
C LYS A 65 -1.00 -11.12 -5.94
N PRO A 66 -1.53 -11.28 -7.16
CA PRO A 66 -2.90 -11.70 -7.36
C PRO A 66 -3.11 -13.05 -6.68
N LEU A 67 -4.10 -13.15 -5.80
CA LEU A 67 -4.47 -14.34 -5.03
C LEU A 67 -4.76 -15.58 -5.91
N TYR A 68 -4.92 -15.39 -7.22
CA TYR A 68 -5.37 -16.41 -8.17
C TYR A 68 -4.34 -16.77 -9.25
N ALA A 69 -3.07 -16.37 -9.13
CA ALA A 69 -2.05 -16.88 -10.04
C ALA A 69 -1.75 -18.36 -9.72
N ALA A 70 -2.45 -19.26 -10.43
CA ALA A 70 -2.38 -20.72 -10.25
C ALA A 70 -0.96 -21.31 -10.48
N ASP A 71 -0.06 -20.54 -11.09
CA ASP A 71 1.26 -21.02 -11.53
C ASP A 71 2.40 -20.87 -10.50
N TYR A 72 2.11 -20.58 -9.22
CA TYR A 72 3.16 -20.37 -8.22
C TYR A 72 3.88 -21.64 -7.71
N LYS A 73 3.84 -22.76 -8.44
CA LYS A 73 4.39 -24.03 -7.96
C LYS A 73 5.92 -24.15 -8.04
N SER A 74 6.63 -23.30 -8.78
CA SER A 74 8.06 -23.52 -9.11
C SER A 74 9.08 -22.69 -8.30
N GLY A 75 8.66 -21.85 -7.35
CA GLY A 75 9.59 -21.02 -6.56
C GLY A 75 10.19 -21.71 -5.33
N ILE A 76 11.41 -21.28 -4.94
CA ILE A 76 12.00 -21.63 -3.63
C ILE A 76 11.07 -21.08 -2.53
N ARG A 77 10.55 -21.98 -1.69
CA ARG A 77 9.65 -21.62 -0.59
C ARG A 77 10.44 -21.12 0.61
N ALA A 78 9.88 -20.17 1.35
CA ALA A 78 10.51 -19.62 2.56
C ALA A 78 10.77 -20.73 3.61
N SER A 79 9.80 -21.65 3.77
CA SER A 79 9.94 -22.85 4.62
C SER A 79 11.17 -23.68 4.26
N SER A 80 11.47 -23.83 2.97
CA SER A 80 12.66 -24.53 2.51
C SER A 80 13.94 -23.79 2.87
N VAL A 81 14.02 -22.46 2.72
CA VAL A 81 15.20 -21.67 3.11
C VAL A 81 15.49 -21.81 4.61
N VAL A 82 14.46 -21.72 5.46
CA VAL A 82 14.58 -21.93 6.91
C VAL A 82 15.05 -23.36 7.20
N GLY A 83 14.49 -24.36 6.50
CA GLY A 83 14.91 -25.76 6.62
C GLY A 83 16.38 -25.99 6.28
N TRP A 84 16.88 -25.40 5.19
CA TRP A 84 18.29 -25.48 4.80
C TRP A 84 19.21 -24.78 5.82
N GLY A 85 18.81 -23.61 6.32
CA GLY A 85 19.54 -22.91 7.37
C GLY A 85 19.62 -23.71 8.67
N PHE A 86 18.52 -24.34 9.07
CA PHE A 86 18.47 -25.23 10.23
C PHE A 86 19.33 -26.48 10.05
N PHE A 87 19.25 -27.13 8.89
CA PHE A 87 20.11 -28.25 8.53
C PHE A 87 21.60 -27.90 8.67
N ALA A 88 22.03 -26.80 8.06
CA ALA A 88 23.41 -26.33 8.13
C ALA A 88 23.84 -26.02 9.58
N SER A 89 22.94 -25.46 10.38
CA SER A 89 23.21 -25.10 11.78
C SER A 89 23.41 -26.33 12.66
N VAL A 90 22.61 -27.38 12.48
CA VAL A 90 22.78 -28.64 13.19
C VAL A 90 24.11 -29.29 12.81
N LEU A 91 24.49 -29.29 11.52
CA LEU A 91 25.80 -29.80 11.09
C LEU A 91 26.96 -29.04 11.72
N ILE A 92 26.88 -27.70 11.78
CA ILE A 92 27.91 -26.87 12.43
C ILE A 92 27.98 -27.17 13.92
N LEU A 93 26.85 -27.37 14.60
CA LEU A 93 26.81 -27.76 16.02
C LEU A 93 27.41 -29.15 16.25
N THR A 94 27.16 -30.12 15.36
CA THR A 94 27.79 -31.44 15.46
C THR A 94 29.30 -31.36 15.23
N ALA A 95 29.76 -30.57 14.26
CA ALA A 95 31.18 -30.32 14.03
C ALA A 95 31.84 -29.62 15.23
N TRP A 96 31.11 -28.71 15.89
CA TRP A 96 31.56 -28.07 17.13
C TRP A 96 31.68 -29.04 18.30
N GLN A 97 30.69 -29.93 18.46
CA GLN A 97 30.76 -30.98 19.48
C GLN A 97 31.96 -31.90 19.26
N PHE A 98 32.23 -32.29 18.01
CA PHE A 98 33.42 -33.06 17.66
C PHE A 98 34.71 -32.29 18.03
N ARG A 99 34.77 -30.99 17.73
CA ARG A 99 35.91 -30.16 18.07
C ARG A 99 36.13 -30.01 19.58
N GLN A 100 35.08 -29.99 20.40
CA GLN A 100 35.24 -29.97 21.86
C GLN A 100 35.99 -31.23 22.35
N THR A 101 35.78 -32.36 21.68
CA THR A 101 36.52 -33.61 21.96
C THR A 101 37.93 -33.57 21.36
N TYR A 102 38.10 -32.93 20.20
CA TYR A 102 39.34 -32.90 19.42
C TYR A 102 39.74 -31.47 19.01
N PRO A 103 40.25 -30.62 19.92
CA PRO A 103 40.39 -29.17 19.71
C PRO A 103 41.39 -28.79 18.62
N ALA A 104 42.40 -29.63 18.36
CA ALA A 104 43.38 -29.43 17.30
C ALA A 104 42.81 -29.66 15.89
N HIS A 105 41.63 -30.28 15.79
CA HIS A 105 41.02 -30.64 14.52
C HIS A 105 39.83 -29.70 14.25
N LEU A 106 39.77 -29.15 13.03
CA LEU A 106 38.71 -28.26 12.51
C LEU A 106 38.72 -26.80 13.02
N PRO A 107 39.80 -26.02 12.81
CA PRO A 107 39.84 -24.59 13.19
C PRO A 107 38.78 -23.73 12.49
N TRP A 108 38.27 -24.17 11.34
CA TRP A 108 37.22 -23.48 10.59
C TRP A 108 35.84 -23.46 11.29
N VAL A 109 35.64 -24.28 12.33
CA VAL A 109 34.34 -24.40 13.00
C VAL A 109 33.94 -23.13 13.75
N ASP A 110 34.87 -22.39 14.36
CA ASP A 110 34.52 -21.10 15.02
C ASP A 110 34.01 -20.09 14.00
N VAL A 111 34.66 -20.04 12.85
CA VAL A 111 34.28 -19.17 11.74
C VAL A 111 32.89 -19.58 11.23
N ALA A 112 32.62 -20.88 11.08
CA ALA A 112 31.31 -21.39 10.68
C ALA A 112 30.20 -21.07 11.70
N ILE A 113 30.48 -21.14 13.00
CA ILE A 113 29.53 -20.75 14.06
C ILE A 113 29.21 -19.27 13.97
N SER A 114 30.22 -18.42 13.78
CA SER A 114 30.01 -16.98 13.62
C SER A 114 29.09 -16.69 12.42
N TYR A 115 29.33 -17.32 11.27
CA TYR A 115 28.45 -17.20 10.10
C TYR A 115 27.04 -17.73 10.34
N SER A 116 26.90 -18.85 11.08
CA SER A 116 25.59 -19.39 11.45
C SER A 116 24.80 -18.41 12.32
N GLN A 117 25.44 -17.83 13.34
CA GLN A 117 24.82 -16.82 14.21
C GLN A 117 24.39 -15.59 13.41
N GLN A 118 25.26 -15.10 12.52
CA GLN A 118 24.96 -13.99 11.62
C GLN A 118 23.78 -14.29 10.69
N PHE A 119 23.75 -15.49 10.10
CA PHE A 119 22.65 -15.95 9.25
C PHE A 119 21.32 -15.95 10.01
N TRP A 120 21.27 -16.51 11.23
CA TRP A 120 20.04 -16.53 12.03
C TRP A 120 19.58 -15.16 12.46
N LEU A 121 20.50 -14.26 12.80
CA LEU A 121 20.16 -12.88 13.13
C LEU A 121 19.52 -12.19 11.93
N ILE A 122 20.14 -12.26 10.74
CA ILE A 122 19.57 -11.70 9.50
C ILE A 122 18.22 -12.33 9.18
N LEU A 123 18.11 -13.65 9.27
CA LEU A 123 16.87 -14.37 9.02
C LEU A 123 15.77 -13.88 9.98
N LEU A 124 16.02 -13.86 11.28
CA LEU A 124 15.06 -13.40 12.30
C LEU A 124 14.63 -11.95 12.04
N THR A 125 15.56 -11.05 11.77
CA THR A 125 15.27 -9.66 11.42
C THR A 125 14.39 -9.57 10.16
N CYS A 126 14.69 -10.37 9.14
CA CYS A 126 13.88 -10.47 7.93
C CYS A 126 12.46 -10.98 8.24
N LEU A 127 12.33 -12.04 9.05
CA LEU A 127 11.02 -12.58 9.47
C LEU A 127 10.18 -11.54 10.20
N ILE A 128 10.78 -10.80 11.15
CA ILE A 128 10.11 -9.74 11.92
C ILE A 128 9.68 -8.60 10.99
N ALA A 129 10.58 -8.13 10.12
CA ALA A 129 10.29 -7.08 9.16
C ALA A 129 9.14 -7.47 8.23
N LEU A 130 9.12 -8.71 7.74
CA LEU A 130 8.07 -9.20 6.85
C LEU A 130 6.73 -9.35 7.57
N ALA A 131 6.74 -9.78 8.84
CA ALA A 131 5.54 -9.81 9.67
C ALA A 131 4.95 -8.41 9.86
N ILE A 132 5.79 -7.41 10.16
CA ILE A 132 5.39 -6.01 10.30
C ILE A 132 4.86 -5.46 8.96
N ALA A 133 5.58 -5.67 7.86
CA ALA A 133 5.16 -5.22 6.54
C ALA A 133 3.80 -5.81 6.13
N ARG A 134 3.58 -7.10 6.39
CA ARG A 134 2.30 -7.77 6.15
C ARG A 134 1.19 -7.22 7.03
N PHE A 135 1.46 -6.99 8.31
CA PHE A 135 0.48 -6.40 9.23
C PHE A 135 0.03 -5.01 8.76
N ILE A 136 0.97 -4.16 8.36
CA ILE A 136 0.68 -2.82 7.83
C ILE A 136 -0.07 -2.92 6.50
N ALA A 137 0.42 -3.73 5.56
CA ALA A 137 -0.21 -3.90 4.26
C ALA A 137 -1.63 -4.46 4.39
N GLY A 138 -1.85 -5.45 5.26
CA GLY A 138 -3.18 -6.01 5.53
C GLY A 138 -4.13 -4.98 6.16
N SER A 139 -3.62 -4.12 7.05
CA SER A 139 -4.39 -3.02 7.63
C SER A 139 -4.78 -1.98 6.59
N ILE A 140 -3.89 -1.66 5.65
CA ILE A 140 -4.18 -0.75 4.54
C ILE A 140 -5.19 -1.38 3.58
N LEU A 141 -4.99 -2.65 3.22
CA LEU A 141 -5.86 -3.37 2.30
C LEU A 141 -7.28 -3.48 2.85
N SER A 142 -7.44 -3.72 4.16
CA SER A 142 -8.77 -3.80 4.79
C SER A 142 -9.53 -2.47 4.73
N VAL A 143 -8.82 -1.33 4.78
CA VAL A 143 -9.40 -0.01 4.55
C VAL A 143 -9.90 0.13 3.11
N PHE A 144 -9.11 -0.28 2.12
CA PHE A 144 -9.53 -0.23 0.71
C PHE A 144 -10.63 -1.23 0.35
N GLN A 145 -10.71 -2.36 1.06
CA GLN A 145 -11.77 -3.35 0.90
C GLN A 145 -13.13 -2.86 1.44
N ASN A 146 -13.15 -1.77 2.22
CA ASN A 146 -14.40 -1.21 2.70
C ASN A 146 -15.23 -0.69 1.50
N PRO A 147 -16.48 -1.18 1.29
CA PRO A 147 -17.28 -0.84 0.12
C PRO A 147 -17.58 0.66 0.01
N SER A 148 -17.59 1.39 1.12
CA SER A 148 -17.79 2.84 1.13
C SER A 148 -16.61 3.60 0.52
N ILE A 149 -15.40 3.24 0.91
CA ILE A 149 -14.15 3.85 0.41
C ILE A 149 -13.94 3.46 -1.05
N ARG A 150 -14.16 2.18 -1.37
CA ARG A 150 -14.07 1.69 -2.74
C ARG A 150 -15.00 2.45 -3.69
N ARG A 151 -16.28 2.61 -3.33
CA ARG A 151 -17.23 3.41 -4.14
C ARG A 151 -16.78 4.86 -4.29
N GLN A 152 -16.27 5.49 -3.25
CA GLN A 152 -15.77 6.88 -3.34
C GLN A 152 -14.55 6.98 -4.26
N LEU A 153 -13.65 6.00 -4.22
CA LEU A 153 -12.47 5.96 -5.08
C LEU A 153 -12.87 5.76 -6.56
N GLU A 154 -13.80 4.84 -6.81
CA GLU A 154 -14.37 4.57 -8.14
C GLU A 154 -15.12 5.80 -8.69
N LEU A 155 -15.77 6.60 -7.83
CA LEU A 155 -16.40 7.86 -8.22
C LEU A 155 -15.40 8.98 -8.53
N MET A 156 -14.22 8.99 -7.90
CA MET A 156 -13.18 9.98 -8.18
C MET A 156 -12.38 9.68 -9.45
N CYS A 157 -12.24 8.39 -9.78
CA CYS A 157 -11.65 7.93 -11.03
C CYS A 157 -12.72 7.21 -11.85
N PRO A 158 -13.71 7.96 -12.40
CA PRO A 158 -14.71 7.35 -13.27
C PRO A 158 -13.92 6.68 -14.38
N HIS A 159 -13.94 5.35 -14.40
CA HIS A 159 -13.49 4.66 -15.60
C HIS A 159 -14.51 5.08 -16.63
N GLU A 160 -14.05 5.93 -17.55
CA GLU A 160 -14.61 5.98 -18.89
C GLU A 160 -14.68 4.52 -19.26
N THR A 161 -15.89 3.99 -19.16
CA THR A 161 -16.13 2.58 -19.43
C THR A 161 -15.65 2.53 -20.85
N GLN A 162 -14.50 1.89 -21.08
CA GLN A 162 -14.24 1.32 -22.38
C GLN A 162 -15.40 0.33 -22.49
N GLU A 163 -16.57 0.83 -22.90
CA GLU A 163 -17.38 0.18 -23.89
C GLU A 163 -16.30 -0.36 -24.80
N LEU A 164 -16.05 -1.67 -24.68
CA LEU A 164 -15.32 -2.40 -25.67
C LEU A 164 -16.00 -1.92 -26.93
N LYS A 165 -15.37 -0.95 -27.60
CA LYS A 165 -15.72 -0.45 -28.90
C LYS A 165 -15.79 -1.76 -29.62
N LYS A 166 -17.03 -2.21 -29.82
CA LYS A 166 -17.38 -3.52 -30.32
C LYS A 166 -16.45 -3.62 -31.49
N ILE A 167 -15.34 -4.36 -31.32
CA ILE A 167 -14.48 -4.64 -32.44
C ILE A 167 -15.51 -5.41 -33.22
N ASP A 168 -16.02 -4.76 -34.26
CA ASP A 168 -16.88 -5.35 -35.25
C ASP A 168 -16.06 -6.54 -35.67
N SER A 169 -16.26 -7.67 -34.97
CA SER A 169 -15.83 -8.97 -35.42
C SER A 169 -16.41 -8.96 -36.82
N PRO A 170 -15.54 -8.91 -37.85
CA PRO A 170 -16.02 -8.86 -39.22
C PRO A 170 -17.02 -9.98 -39.28
N ALA A 171 -18.27 -9.64 -39.60
CA ALA A 171 -19.38 -10.58 -39.60
C ALA A 171 -18.86 -11.84 -40.25
N VAL A 172 -18.60 -12.87 -39.44
CA VAL A 172 -18.28 -14.19 -39.95
C VAL A 172 -19.59 -14.56 -40.60
N SER A 173 -19.63 -14.38 -41.91
CA SER A 173 -20.79 -14.56 -42.73
C SER A 173 -21.35 -15.94 -42.39
N GLU A 174 -22.59 -15.97 -41.92
CA GLU A 174 -23.36 -17.22 -41.71
C GLU A 174 -23.37 -18.11 -42.96
N GLN A 175 -22.95 -17.59 -44.12
CA GLN A 175 -22.76 -18.32 -45.37
C GLN A 175 -21.73 -19.46 -45.33
N ASP A 176 -20.73 -19.44 -44.45
CA ASP A 176 -19.81 -20.59 -44.28
C ASP A 176 -20.33 -21.65 -43.28
N ARG A 177 -21.45 -21.38 -42.60
CA ARG A 177 -22.09 -22.33 -41.68
C ARG A 177 -23.14 -23.22 -42.36
N LEU A 178 -23.57 -22.88 -43.58
CA LEU A 178 -24.58 -23.65 -44.32
C LEU A 178 -24.00 -24.66 -45.33
N LEU A 179 -22.68 -24.81 -45.42
CA LEU A 179 -22.03 -25.71 -46.38
C LEU A 179 -21.43 -26.99 -45.77
N ASN A 180 -21.77 -27.32 -44.51
CA ASN A 180 -21.37 -28.58 -43.85
C ASN A 180 -22.58 -29.33 -43.26
N LEU A 181 -23.75 -29.26 -43.91
CA LEU A 181 -24.97 -29.96 -43.47
C LEU A 181 -25.29 -31.24 -44.25
N ASP A 182 -24.46 -31.61 -45.23
CA ASP A 182 -24.65 -32.83 -46.03
C ASP A 182 -23.41 -33.74 -45.92
N GLU A 183 -23.20 -34.33 -44.75
CA GLU A 183 -22.49 -35.62 -44.64
C GLU A 183 -22.97 -36.37 -43.39
N ASP A 184 -24.02 -37.16 -43.63
CA ASP A 184 -24.24 -38.52 -43.16
C ASP A 184 -23.93 -38.84 -41.68
N SER A 185 -24.95 -38.98 -40.82
CA SER A 185 -25.86 -40.14 -40.78
C SER A 185 -25.16 -41.50 -40.65
N GLU A 186 -24.41 -41.73 -39.58
CA GLU A 186 -24.33 -43.04 -38.88
C GLU A 186 -23.46 -42.92 -37.61
N ASN A 187 -24.00 -42.46 -36.48
CA ASN A 187 -23.42 -42.75 -35.16
C ASN A 187 -24.39 -42.45 -34.00
N ASP A 188 -25.62 -42.95 -34.10
CA ASP A 188 -26.73 -42.65 -33.20
C ASP A 188 -26.72 -43.45 -31.86
N LEU A 189 -25.57 -43.99 -31.43
CA LEU A 189 -25.48 -44.81 -30.21
C LEU A 189 -24.27 -44.49 -29.31
N ARG A 190 -23.63 -43.32 -29.45
CA ARG A 190 -22.47 -42.95 -28.61
C ARG A 190 -22.43 -41.49 -28.14
N GLU A 191 -23.59 -40.86 -27.95
CA GLU A 191 -23.68 -39.42 -27.64
C GLU A 191 -23.92 -39.05 -26.16
N GLU A 192 -24.15 -40.01 -25.25
CA GLU A 192 -24.46 -39.66 -23.84
C GLU A 192 -23.24 -39.43 -22.93
N SER A 193 -22.01 -39.63 -23.39
CA SER A 193 -20.80 -39.45 -22.56
C SER A 193 -19.84 -38.35 -23.02
N VAL A 194 -20.16 -37.61 -24.09
CA VAL A 194 -19.25 -36.58 -24.64
C VAL A 194 -19.72 -35.16 -24.27
N THR A 195 -21.02 -34.96 -24.04
CA THR A 195 -21.59 -33.64 -23.72
C THR A 195 -21.28 -33.13 -22.31
N GLU A 196 -20.82 -33.97 -21.38
CA GLU A 196 -20.44 -33.53 -20.02
C GLU A 196 -18.97 -33.08 -19.94
N SER A 197 -18.08 -33.63 -20.79
CA SER A 197 -16.67 -33.22 -20.85
C SER A 197 -16.52 -31.85 -21.51
N ASP A 198 -17.26 -31.58 -22.59
CA ASP A 198 -17.21 -30.30 -23.29
C ASP A 198 -17.89 -29.18 -22.50
N ARG A 199 -18.93 -29.49 -21.70
CA ARG A 199 -19.53 -28.52 -20.78
C ARG A 199 -18.58 -28.09 -19.66
N LEU A 200 -17.74 -29.00 -19.15
CA LEU A 200 -16.74 -28.66 -18.14
C LEU A 200 -15.58 -27.82 -18.72
N GLU A 201 -15.21 -28.02 -19.98
CA GLU A 201 -14.24 -27.16 -20.65
C GLU A 201 -14.83 -25.78 -20.99
N GLN A 202 -16.07 -25.69 -21.45
CA GLN A 202 -16.67 -24.41 -21.81
C GLN A 202 -16.92 -23.51 -20.59
N ASP A 203 -17.29 -24.08 -19.44
CA ASP A 203 -17.40 -23.37 -18.15
C ASP A 203 -16.03 -22.94 -17.59
N SER A 204 -14.95 -23.60 -18.04
CA SER A 204 -13.57 -23.23 -17.70
C SER A 204 -13.02 -22.10 -18.58
N VAL A 205 -13.52 -21.98 -19.81
CA VAL A 205 -13.13 -20.94 -20.78
C VAL A 205 -13.83 -19.61 -20.47
N GLU A 206 -15.10 -19.62 -20.06
CA GLU A 206 -15.85 -18.39 -19.76
C GLU A 206 -15.42 -17.68 -18.47
N ARG A 207 -14.71 -18.37 -17.56
CA ARG A 207 -14.17 -17.77 -16.32
C ARG A 207 -12.80 -17.11 -16.47
N LYS A 208 -12.21 -17.10 -17.67
CA LYS A 208 -10.89 -16.50 -17.93
C LYS A 208 -10.95 -15.17 -18.68
N LEU A 209 -12.11 -14.50 -18.74
CA LEU A 209 -12.11 -13.09 -19.09
C LEU A 209 -11.27 -12.35 -18.02
N PRO A 210 -10.20 -11.64 -18.42
CA PRO A 210 -9.37 -10.90 -17.47
C PRO A 210 -10.28 -9.91 -16.77
N ARG A 211 -10.59 -10.17 -15.49
CA ARG A 211 -11.25 -9.17 -14.65
C ARG A 211 -10.39 -7.93 -14.76
N VAL A 212 -10.92 -6.89 -15.39
CA VAL A 212 -10.28 -5.58 -15.46
C VAL A 212 -9.94 -5.22 -14.01
N GLU A 213 -8.64 -5.25 -13.70
CA GLU A 213 -8.19 -4.99 -12.34
C GLU A 213 -8.61 -3.57 -11.98
N SER A 214 -9.33 -3.42 -10.87
CA SER A 214 -9.76 -2.09 -10.43
C SER A 214 -8.51 -1.22 -10.18
N ILE A 215 -8.55 0.07 -10.54
CA ILE A 215 -7.50 1.02 -10.15
C ILE A 215 -7.28 0.98 -8.63
N ALA A 216 -8.32 0.73 -7.84
CA ALA A 216 -8.20 0.58 -6.39
C ALA A 216 -7.26 -0.57 -6.00
N ASP A 217 -7.33 -1.70 -6.72
CA ASP A 217 -6.44 -2.84 -6.50
C ASP A 217 -5.00 -2.47 -6.90
N THR A 218 -4.80 -1.77 -8.02
CA THR A 218 -3.48 -1.30 -8.46
C THR A 218 -2.84 -0.35 -7.45
N VAL A 219 -3.61 0.61 -6.93
CA VAL A 219 -3.16 1.57 -5.91
C VAL A 219 -2.83 0.83 -4.61
N ALA A 220 -3.68 -0.10 -4.16
CA ALA A 220 -3.44 -0.88 -2.97
C ALA A 220 -2.16 -1.73 -3.08
N ARG A 221 -1.90 -2.33 -4.26
CA ARG A 221 -0.66 -3.06 -4.55
C ARG A 221 0.57 -2.16 -4.51
N LEU A 222 0.48 -0.96 -5.10
CA LEU A 222 1.57 0.01 -5.10
C LEU A 222 1.91 0.47 -3.67
N VAL A 223 0.89 0.80 -2.88
CA VAL A 223 1.07 1.18 -1.47
C VAL A 223 1.67 0.03 -0.66
N GLY A 224 1.18 -1.20 -0.86
CA GLY A 224 1.75 -2.39 -0.22
C GLY A 224 3.22 -2.62 -0.57
N LEU A 225 3.61 -2.40 -1.83
CA LEU A 225 5.00 -2.48 -2.28
C LEU A 225 5.88 -1.41 -1.65
N ILE A 226 5.40 -0.16 -1.56
CA ILE A 226 6.12 0.94 -0.91
C ILE A 226 6.35 0.64 0.57
N VAL A 227 5.31 0.18 1.29
CA VAL A 227 5.43 -0.22 2.71
C VAL A 227 6.45 -1.34 2.87
N TYR A 228 6.41 -2.34 1.99
CA TYR A 228 7.34 -3.45 2.04
C TYR A 228 8.78 -2.99 1.82
N LEU A 229 9.06 -2.15 0.82
CA LEU A 229 10.38 -1.58 0.59
C LEU A 229 10.86 -0.79 1.80
N LEU A 230 9.99 0.04 2.38
CA LEU A 230 10.29 0.86 3.55
C LEU A 230 10.66 -0.01 4.77
N VAL A 231 9.95 -1.10 5.01
CA VAL A 231 10.25 -2.02 6.11
C VAL A 231 11.47 -2.91 5.83
N PHE A 232 11.80 -3.14 4.56
CA PHE A 232 12.96 -3.93 4.14
C PHE A 232 14.29 -3.16 4.21
N LEU A 233 14.26 -1.83 4.11
CA LEU A 233 15.43 -0.94 4.23
C LEU A 233 16.25 -1.20 5.52
N PRO A 234 15.66 -1.23 6.73
CA PRO A 234 16.39 -1.58 7.96
C PRO A 234 17.01 -2.98 7.94
N VAL A 235 16.35 -3.96 7.31
CA VAL A 235 16.90 -5.32 7.17
C VAL A 235 18.16 -5.31 6.31
N LEU A 236 18.14 -4.55 5.21
CA LEU A 236 19.31 -4.36 4.35
C LEU A 236 20.45 -3.65 5.08
N MET A 237 20.16 -2.66 5.92
CA MET A 237 21.19 -2.00 6.75
C MET A 237 21.86 -3.01 7.68
N ILE A 238 21.07 -3.78 8.45
CA ILE A 238 21.61 -4.78 9.39
C ILE A 238 22.40 -5.86 8.64
N ALA A 239 21.87 -6.37 7.53
CA ALA A 239 22.57 -7.36 6.71
C ALA A 239 23.90 -6.82 6.15
N SER A 240 23.92 -5.56 5.71
CA SER A 240 25.12 -4.93 5.19
C SER A 240 26.20 -4.72 6.25
N GLU A 241 25.81 -4.38 7.49
CA GLU A 241 26.75 -4.23 8.61
C GLU A 241 27.37 -5.59 8.98
N ILE A 242 26.53 -6.62 9.08
CA ILE A 242 26.97 -7.98 9.42
C ILE A 242 27.92 -8.56 8.38
N TRP A 243 27.68 -8.31 7.08
CA TRP A 243 28.54 -8.79 6.00
C TRP A 243 29.72 -7.87 5.68
N GLY A 244 29.89 -6.77 6.42
CA GLY A 244 30.96 -5.80 6.19
C GLY A 244 30.83 -5.04 4.86
N TRP A 245 29.62 -4.95 4.32
CA TRP A 245 29.30 -4.14 3.13
C TRP A 245 29.06 -2.69 3.52
N THR A 246 30.10 -2.05 4.05
CA THR A 246 30.04 -0.71 4.64
C THR A 246 29.49 0.34 3.67
N VAL A 247 29.85 0.25 2.38
CA VAL A 247 29.35 1.16 1.33
C VAL A 247 27.84 0.98 1.12
N THR A 248 27.36 -0.26 1.03
CA THR A 248 25.92 -0.54 0.90
C THR A 248 25.18 -0.06 2.15
N GLY A 249 25.74 -0.31 3.33
CA GLY A 249 25.16 0.11 4.61
C GLY A 249 25.07 1.63 4.75
N SER A 250 26.12 2.36 4.36
CA SER A 250 26.10 3.82 4.38
C SER A 250 25.08 4.39 3.39
N THR A 251 25.05 3.88 2.16
CA THR A 251 24.08 4.34 1.15
C THR A 251 22.64 4.03 1.56
N VAL A 252 22.35 2.83 2.05
CA VAL A 252 21.01 2.46 2.54
C VAL A 252 20.66 3.30 3.78
N GLY A 253 21.63 3.58 4.65
CA GLY A 253 21.46 4.45 5.81
C GLY A 253 21.14 5.89 5.44
N GLU A 254 21.81 6.47 4.45
CA GLU A 254 21.50 7.80 3.91
C GLU A 254 20.10 7.85 3.30
N VAL A 255 19.74 6.84 2.50
CA VAL A 255 18.38 6.72 1.95
C VAL A 255 17.36 6.61 3.07
N TRP A 256 17.63 5.82 4.11
CA TRP A 256 16.74 5.69 5.26
C TRP A 256 16.57 7.01 6.03
N GLN A 257 17.67 7.72 6.32
CA GLN A 257 17.62 9.02 6.97
C GLN A 257 16.86 10.06 6.15
N TRP A 258 16.97 10.00 4.82
CA TRP A 258 16.19 10.85 3.93
C TRP A 258 14.71 10.46 3.92
N LEU A 259 14.39 9.16 3.93
CA LEU A 259 13.03 8.64 3.80
C LEU A 259 12.21 8.71 5.08
N LEU A 260 12.84 8.59 6.25
CA LEU A 260 12.20 8.63 7.57
C LEU A 260 11.38 9.92 7.81
N PRO A 261 11.88 11.14 7.54
CA PRO A 261 11.06 12.34 7.67
C PRO A 261 9.88 12.33 6.70
N PHE A 262 10.02 11.86 5.44
CA PHE A 262 8.88 11.76 4.52
C PHE A 262 7.83 10.75 5.01
N ALA A 263 8.26 9.61 5.54
CA ALA A 263 7.36 8.58 6.07
C ALA A 263 6.59 9.08 7.29
N GLY A 264 7.30 9.65 8.27
CA GLY A 264 6.70 10.23 9.47
C GLY A 264 5.74 11.36 9.13
N LEU A 265 6.10 12.16 8.13
CA LEU A 265 5.29 13.27 7.70
C LEU A 265 4.05 12.85 6.90
N ALA A 266 4.19 11.88 6.00
CA ALA A 266 3.05 11.27 5.31
C ALA A 266 2.07 10.64 6.33
N ALA A 267 2.59 9.99 7.38
CA ALA A 267 1.78 9.47 8.48
C ALA A 267 1.05 10.57 9.25
N VAL A 268 1.74 11.64 9.66
CA VAL A 268 1.13 12.78 10.37
C VAL A 268 0.05 13.44 9.52
N ILE A 269 0.30 13.60 8.21
CA ILE A 269 -0.66 14.22 7.30
C ILE A 269 -1.85 13.32 7.04
N THR A 270 -1.66 12.02 6.86
CA THR A 270 -2.80 11.10 6.70
C THR A 270 -3.64 11.04 7.97
N ILE A 271 -3.02 10.93 9.15
CA ILE A 271 -3.73 10.98 10.44
C ILE A 271 -4.46 12.32 10.61
N GLY A 272 -3.76 13.44 10.36
CA GLY A 272 -4.31 14.78 10.45
C GLY A 272 -5.47 14.99 9.48
N TRP A 273 -5.32 14.51 8.25
CA TRP A 273 -6.38 14.48 7.23
C TRP A 273 -7.58 13.69 7.71
N PHE A 274 -7.41 12.45 8.19
CA PHE A 274 -8.51 11.64 8.72
C PHE A 274 -9.22 12.33 9.88
N ALA A 275 -8.47 12.92 10.82
CA ALA A 275 -9.03 13.67 11.94
C ALA A 275 -9.82 14.90 11.48
N LEU A 276 -9.28 15.69 10.55
CA LEU A 276 -9.96 16.86 9.99
C LEU A 276 -11.19 16.47 9.19
N THR A 277 -11.12 15.38 8.42
CA THR A 277 -12.24 14.88 7.64
C THR A 277 -13.35 14.38 8.56
N ALA A 278 -13.01 13.66 9.63
CA ALA A 278 -13.98 13.22 10.64
C ALA A 278 -14.64 14.41 11.35
N ALA A 279 -13.87 15.43 11.73
CA ALA A 279 -14.39 16.67 12.31
C ALA A 279 -15.27 17.45 11.32
N ALA A 280 -14.89 17.52 10.05
CA ALA A 280 -15.69 18.15 9.01
C ALA A 280 -17.01 17.39 8.79
N ILE A 281 -17.00 16.06 8.82
CA ILE A 281 -18.20 15.24 8.66
C ILE A 281 -19.19 15.44 9.83
N SER A 282 -18.68 15.62 11.06
CA SER A 282 -19.52 15.82 12.25
C SER A 282 -20.08 17.22 12.38
N VAL A 283 -19.36 18.24 11.90
CA VAL A 283 -19.75 19.66 12.05
C VAL A 283 -20.42 20.23 10.81
N CYS A 284 -20.04 19.81 9.59
CA CYS A 284 -20.49 20.42 8.36
C CYS A 284 -21.71 19.71 7.73
N PRO A 285 -22.71 20.45 7.23
CA PRO A 285 -23.79 19.91 6.41
C PRO A 285 -23.25 19.20 5.15
N ALA A 286 -23.99 18.22 4.64
CA ALA A 286 -23.55 17.36 3.53
C ALA A 286 -23.07 18.13 2.28
N GLU A 287 -23.66 19.30 2.03
CA GLU A 287 -23.37 20.20 0.91
C GLU A 287 -21.95 20.79 0.97
N PHE A 288 -21.36 20.92 2.16
CA PHE A 288 -20.04 21.55 2.37
C PHE A 288 -18.88 20.56 2.45
N ARG A 289 -19.13 19.24 2.44
CA ARG A 289 -18.08 18.24 2.64
C ARG A 289 -17.03 18.23 1.54
N LYS A 290 -17.44 18.42 0.27
CA LYS A 290 -16.52 18.43 -0.89
C LYS A 290 -15.50 19.58 -0.86
N PRO A 291 -15.90 20.86 -0.75
CA PRO A 291 -14.94 21.97 -0.74
C PRO A 291 -14.06 21.95 0.51
N VAL A 292 -14.59 21.55 1.68
CA VAL A 292 -13.79 21.43 2.90
C VAL A 292 -12.72 20.36 2.74
N MET A 293 -13.06 19.18 2.20
CA MET A 293 -12.05 18.17 1.87
C MET A 293 -11.00 18.73 0.93
N ILE A 294 -11.37 19.32 -0.20
CA ILE A 294 -10.38 19.86 -1.17
C ILE A 294 -9.41 20.82 -0.48
N LEU A 295 -9.93 21.78 0.30
CA LEU A 295 -9.12 22.75 1.03
C LEU A 295 -8.17 22.08 2.03
N THR A 296 -8.65 21.10 2.79
CA THR A 296 -7.81 20.39 3.76
C THR A 296 -6.70 19.60 3.07
N THR A 297 -6.90 19.15 1.82
CA THR A 297 -5.92 18.32 1.09
C THR A 297 -4.84 19.21 0.57
N VAL A 298 -5.22 20.37 0.02
CA VAL A 298 -4.29 21.40 -0.44
C VAL A 298 -3.46 21.90 0.73
N SER A 299 -4.07 22.21 1.89
CA SER A 299 -3.32 22.60 3.10
C SER A 299 -2.37 21.50 3.57
N ALA A 300 -2.80 20.24 3.56
CA ALA A 300 -1.96 19.11 3.92
C ALA A 300 -0.75 18.97 2.97
N VAL A 301 -0.95 19.10 1.65
CA VAL A 301 0.12 19.04 0.64
C VAL A 301 1.08 20.23 0.76
N ILE A 302 0.59 21.42 1.07
CA ILE A 302 1.43 22.61 1.31
C ILE A 302 2.28 22.40 2.56
N LEU A 303 1.68 21.93 3.66
CA LEU A 303 2.43 21.56 4.87
C LEU A 303 3.46 20.46 4.55
N LEU A 304 3.12 19.53 3.66
CA LEU A 304 4.02 18.47 3.18
C LEU A 304 5.25 19.00 2.44
N SER A 305 5.03 20.03 1.64
CA SER A 305 6.08 20.65 0.84
C SER A 305 7.00 21.55 1.68
N VAL A 306 6.47 22.15 2.75
CA VAL A 306 7.20 23.09 3.62
C VAL A 306 7.98 22.38 4.74
N SER A 307 7.57 21.18 5.12
CA SER A 307 8.08 20.46 6.29
C SER A 307 9.48 19.89 6.19
N TYR A 308 10.20 20.10 5.08
CA TYR A 308 11.63 19.83 5.02
C TYR A 308 12.40 20.64 6.09
N ASN A 309 11.79 21.71 6.61
CA ASN A 309 12.30 22.48 7.74
C ASN A 309 11.18 22.67 8.79
N ILE A 310 11.30 22.01 9.94
CA ILE A 310 10.33 22.09 11.05
C ILE A 310 10.04 23.56 11.42
N SER A 311 11.08 24.39 11.41
CA SER A 311 11.00 25.83 11.65
C SER A 311 10.04 26.54 10.69
N MET A 312 10.11 26.19 9.39
CA MET A 312 9.22 26.75 8.37
C MET A 312 7.79 26.22 8.52
N ALA A 313 7.62 24.94 8.86
CA ALA A 313 6.30 24.38 9.11
C ALA A 313 5.59 25.07 10.28
N ILE A 314 6.32 25.32 11.39
CA ILE A 314 5.80 26.07 12.53
C ILE A 314 5.46 27.50 12.11
N LEU A 315 6.35 28.19 11.39
CA LEU A 315 6.14 29.57 10.96
C LEU A 315 4.92 29.70 10.02
N VAL A 316 4.76 28.79 9.05
CA VAL A 316 3.59 28.73 8.17
C VAL A 316 2.32 28.42 8.96
N THR A 317 2.38 27.50 9.92
CA THR A 317 1.21 27.17 10.76
C THR A 317 0.78 28.39 11.58
N VAL A 318 1.73 29.09 12.21
CA VAL A 318 1.44 30.32 12.96
C VAL A 318 0.89 31.39 12.03
N ALA A 319 1.47 31.58 10.84
CA ALA A 319 0.97 32.53 9.86
C ALA A 319 -0.47 32.21 9.43
N VAL A 320 -0.79 30.94 9.15
CA VAL A 320 -2.15 30.51 8.81
C VAL A 320 -3.11 30.74 9.98
N VAL A 321 -2.73 30.42 11.22
CA VAL A 321 -3.55 30.68 12.42
C VAL A 321 -3.81 32.17 12.58
N VAL A 322 -2.80 33.02 12.39
CA VAL A 322 -2.93 34.49 12.45
C VAL A 322 -3.84 35.01 11.32
N ILE A 323 -3.67 34.53 10.09
CA ILE A 323 -4.53 34.89 8.96
C ILE A 323 -5.98 34.47 9.22
N CYS A 324 -6.21 33.24 9.70
CA CYS A 324 -7.53 32.74 10.08
C CYS A 324 -8.13 33.57 11.22
N TRP A 325 -7.32 33.97 12.20
CA TRP A 325 -7.75 34.81 13.32
C TRP A 325 -8.20 36.20 12.84
N PHE A 326 -7.39 36.87 12.01
CA PHE A 326 -7.75 38.16 11.41
C PHE A 326 -8.97 38.06 10.50
N SER A 327 -9.07 36.97 9.73
CA SER A 327 -10.16 36.73 8.79
C SER A 327 -11.45 36.25 9.47
N ARG A 328 -11.46 35.98 10.79
CA ARG A 328 -12.59 35.36 11.50
C ARG A 328 -13.93 36.09 11.30
N LYS A 329 -13.90 37.42 11.13
CA LYS A 329 -15.12 38.23 10.92
C LYS A 329 -15.64 38.18 9.48
N GLU A 330 -14.76 37.95 8.50
CA GLU A 330 -15.09 38.01 7.07
C GLU A 330 -15.26 36.62 6.44
N LEU A 331 -14.63 35.60 7.01
CA LEU A 331 -14.73 34.19 6.58
C LEU A 331 -16.18 33.71 6.41
N PRO A 332 -17.12 34.01 7.34
CA PRO A 332 -18.52 33.64 7.17
C PRO A 332 -19.17 34.29 5.95
N ASP A 333 -18.80 35.53 5.63
CA ASP A 333 -19.30 36.26 4.45
C ASP A 333 -18.74 35.66 3.15
N VAL A 334 -17.47 35.23 3.14
CA VAL A 334 -16.86 34.53 2.00
C VAL A 334 -17.54 33.20 1.71
N VAL A 335 -17.75 32.39 2.75
CA VAL A 335 -18.41 31.09 2.63
C VAL A 335 -19.86 31.26 2.15
N ALA A 336 -20.58 32.25 2.69
CA ALA A 336 -21.94 32.54 2.26
C ALA A 336 -22.01 33.02 0.80
N GLY A 337 -21.02 33.80 0.33
CA GLY A 337 -20.94 34.24 -1.06
C GLY A 337 -20.69 33.10 -2.02
N LEU A 338 -19.79 32.19 -1.67
CA LEU A 338 -19.54 30.97 -2.43
C LEU A 338 -20.81 30.12 -2.55
N TYR A 339 -21.56 29.99 -1.46
CA TYR A 339 -22.81 29.23 -1.45
C TYR A 339 -23.88 29.86 -2.36
N LEU A 340 -24.12 31.17 -2.22
CA LEU A 340 -25.06 31.91 -3.06
C LEU A 340 -24.68 31.85 -4.54
N LYS A 341 -23.39 31.76 -4.88
CA LYS A 341 -22.92 31.61 -6.27
C LYS A 341 -23.19 30.22 -6.85
N PHE A 342 -23.22 29.18 -6.01
CA PHE A 342 -23.51 27.81 -6.46
C PHE A 342 -25.01 27.54 -6.65
N GLN A 343 -25.88 28.18 -5.89
CA GLN A 343 -27.32 28.06 -6.11
C GLN A 343 -27.79 29.02 -7.20
N LYS A 344 -28.15 28.48 -8.36
CA LYS A 344 -28.55 29.26 -9.55
C LYS A 344 -29.91 29.96 -9.45
N SER A 345 -30.71 29.71 -8.42
CA SER A 345 -32.05 30.28 -8.30
C SER A 345 -32.46 30.46 -6.84
N LEU A 346 -32.19 31.64 -6.27
CA LEU A 346 -32.88 32.07 -5.05
C LEU A 346 -33.59 33.39 -5.32
N GLU A 347 -34.91 33.32 -5.20
CA GLU A 347 -35.76 34.49 -5.08
C GLU A 347 -35.80 34.87 -3.60
N LEU A 348 -35.28 36.06 -3.28
CA LEU A 348 -35.33 36.61 -1.94
C LEU A 348 -36.67 37.35 -1.79
N LYS A 349 -37.38 37.12 -0.70
CA LYS A 349 -38.57 37.92 -0.35
C LYS A 349 -38.12 39.13 0.48
N THR A 350 -38.24 40.32 -0.09
CA THR A 350 -38.13 41.60 0.63
C THR A 350 -39.53 42.12 0.99
N PRO A 351 -39.66 43.02 1.98
CA PRO A 351 -40.96 43.63 2.29
C PRO A 351 -41.49 44.47 1.11
N ASP A 352 -40.59 45.03 0.30
CA ASP A 352 -40.91 45.79 -0.92
C ASP A 352 -41.23 44.90 -2.15
N GLY A 353 -41.30 43.58 -1.99
CA GLY A 353 -41.57 42.63 -3.08
C GLY A 353 -40.45 41.61 -3.31
N PRO A 354 -40.48 40.83 -4.40
CA PRO A 354 -39.43 39.87 -4.74
C PRO A 354 -38.14 40.62 -5.14
N ALA A 355 -37.02 40.24 -4.53
CA ALA A 355 -35.70 40.79 -4.81
C ALA A 355 -34.90 39.82 -5.69
N VAL A 356 -34.35 40.33 -6.79
CA VAL A 356 -33.53 39.55 -7.72
C VAL A 356 -32.06 39.77 -7.38
N ILE A 357 -31.33 38.67 -7.20
CA ILE A 357 -29.88 38.69 -7.00
C ILE A 357 -29.23 39.00 -8.36
N GLN A 358 -28.65 40.19 -8.52
CA GLN A 358 -27.96 40.57 -9.76
C GLN A 358 -26.56 39.96 -9.82
N ASN A 359 -25.77 40.12 -8.75
CA ASN A 359 -24.38 39.69 -8.73
C ASN A 359 -23.95 39.31 -7.31
N VAL A 360 -23.34 38.13 -7.17
CA VAL A 360 -22.81 37.62 -5.92
C VAL A 360 -21.29 37.87 -5.90
N GLY A 361 -20.88 38.91 -5.20
CA GLY A 361 -19.47 39.17 -4.89
C GLY A 361 -18.97 38.30 -3.73
N LEU A 362 -17.67 38.38 -3.46
CA LEU A 362 -17.02 37.52 -2.47
C LEU A 362 -17.45 37.82 -1.03
N LEU A 363 -17.73 39.08 -0.70
CA LEU A 363 -18.19 39.54 0.63
C LEU A 363 -19.59 40.14 0.62
N LEU A 364 -19.98 40.74 -0.51
CA LEU A 364 -21.22 41.49 -0.70
C LEU A 364 -21.97 40.96 -1.91
N THR A 365 -23.28 40.80 -1.75
CA THR A 365 -24.21 40.45 -2.82
C THR A 365 -24.99 41.70 -3.17
N ARG A 366 -25.05 42.03 -4.47
CA ARG A 366 -25.86 43.14 -4.98
C ARG A 366 -27.25 42.60 -5.30
N ILE A 367 -28.23 43.16 -4.61
CA ILE A 367 -29.64 42.81 -4.74
C ILE A 367 -30.36 43.98 -5.40
N GLN A 368 -31.21 43.70 -6.38
CA GLN A 368 -32.08 44.68 -7.03
C GLN A 368 -33.53 44.41 -6.63
N THR A 369 -34.15 45.36 -5.95
CA THR A 369 -35.60 45.44 -5.78
C THR A 369 -36.20 46.36 -6.85
N GLU A 370 -37.53 46.39 -6.97
CA GLU A 370 -38.21 47.27 -7.94
C GLU A 370 -37.85 48.75 -7.74
N THR A 371 -37.54 49.14 -6.50
CA THR A 371 -37.32 50.54 -6.11
C THR A 371 -35.85 50.91 -5.94
N ARG A 372 -34.95 49.96 -5.62
CA ARG A 372 -33.56 50.27 -5.27
C ARG A 372 -32.58 49.11 -5.51
N THR A 373 -31.33 49.46 -5.80
CA THR A 373 -30.21 48.52 -5.71
C THR A 373 -29.50 48.67 -4.37
N ALA A 374 -29.34 47.58 -3.63
CA ALA A 374 -28.63 47.56 -2.35
C ALA A 374 -27.52 46.50 -2.34
N ASN A 375 -26.40 46.80 -1.69
CA ASN A 375 -25.35 45.82 -1.43
C ASN A 375 -25.54 45.29 -0.01
N VAL A 376 -25.72 43.98 0.12
CA VAL A 376 -25.91 43.31 1.41
C VAL A 376 -24.78 42.32 1.65
N ARG A 377 -24.32 42.19 2.90
CA ARG A 377 -23.33 41.16 3.24
C ARG A 377 -23.88 39.76 3.01
N ASN A 378 -23.05 38.92 2.44
CA ASN A 378 -23.43 37.57 2.00
C ASN A 378 -24.03 36.73 3.12
N ARG A 379 -23.53 36.82 4.36
CA ARG A 379 -24.09 36.05 5.48
C ARG A 379 -25.56 36.38 5.77
N HIS A 380 -25.96 37.64 5.59
CA HIS A 380 -27.33 38.09 5.86
C HIS A 380 -28.25 37.73 4.71
N ALA A 381 -27.77 37.86 3.47
CA ALA A 381 -28.50 37.39 2.30
C ALA A 381 -28.77 35.87 2.38
N LEU A 382 -27.76 35.09 2.75
CA LEU A 382 -27.91 33.64 2.93
C LEU A 382 -28.85 33.28 4.08
N GLN A 383 -28.73 33.97 5.22
CA GLN A 383 -29.60 33.73 6.38
C GLN A 383 -31.07 34.06 6.08
N ALA A 384 -31.35 35.14 5.34
CA ALA A 384 -32.70 35.48 4.89
C ALA A 384 -33.26 34.41 3.94
N CYS A 385 -32.44 33.90 3.02
CA CYS A 385 -32.84 32.80 2.14
C CYS A 385 -33.18 31.50 2.88
N LEU A 386 -32.35 31.11 3.86
CA LEU A 386 -32.55 29.86 4.61
C LEU A 386 -33.73 29.94 5.59
N SER A 387 -33.97 31.11 6.19
CA SER A 387 -35.07 31.30 7.13
C SER A 387 -36.42 31.55 6.45
N GLY A 388 -36.42 32.00 5.20
CA GLY A 388 -37.63 32.44 4.51
C GLY A 388 -38.21 33.77 5.04
N ASN A 389 -37.51 34.42 5.98
CA ASN A 389 -37.91 35.70 6.56
C ASN A 389 -37.45 36.87 5.69
N THR A 390 -38.15 38.00 5.82
CA THR A 390 -37.82 39.20 5.05
C THR A 390 -36.52 39.84 5.52
N LEU A 391 -35.76 40.40 4.57
CA LEU A 391 -34.42 40.97 4.81
C LEU A 391 -34.41 42.08 5.88
N GLU A 392 -35.52 42.81 6.07
CA GLU A 392 -35.64 43.88 7.07
C GLU A 392 -35.78 43.38 8.52
N GLU A 393 -36.39 42.21 8.75
CA GLU A 393 -36.45 41.62 10.10
C GLU A 393 -35.06 41.27 10.64
N SER A 394 -34.09 41.06 9.74
CA SER A 394 -32.69 40.76 10.08
C SER A 394 -31.79 41.98 10.31
N ARG A 395 -32.34 43.20 10.14
CA ARG A 395 -31.80 44.54 10.41
C ARG A 395 -30.30 44.67 10.80
N ILE A 396 -29.45 44.91 9.80
CA ILE A 396 -28.32 45.88 9.85
C ILE A 396 -28.11 46.42 8.42
N ILE A 397 -28.87 47.46 8.03
CA ILE A 397 -28.57 48.21 6.80
C ILE A 397 -28.19 49.62 7.21
N THR A 398 -26.89 49.91 7.18
CA THR A 398 -26.37 51.28 7.14
C THR A 398 -26.68 51.82 5.75
N SER A 399 -27.77 52.56 5.60
CA SER A 399 -28.08 53.25 4.35
C SER A 399 -27.02 54.33 4.12
N THR A 400 -26.01 54.03 3.31
CA THR A 400 -25.19 55.05 2.65
C THR A 400 -26.02 55.61 1.50
N THR A 401 -26.76 56.67 1.79
CA THR A 401 -27.28 57.58 0.77
C THR A 401 -26.10 58.42 0.30
N GLU A 402 -25.46 58.02 -0.79
CA GLU A 402 -24.71 58.96 -1.62
C GLU A 402 -25.74 59.82 -2.36
N GLN A 403 -25.67 61.13 -2.13
CA GLN A 403 -26.36 62.17 -2.91
C GLN A 403 -25.52 62.55 -4.12
#